data_AF-A0A7V1EJE8-F1
#
_entry.id   AF-A0A7V1EJE8-F1
#
_cell.length_a   1.000
_cell.length_b   1.000
_cell.length_c   1.000
_cell.angle_alpha   90.00
_cell.angle_beta   90.00
_cell.angle_gamma   90.00
#
_symmetry.space_group_name_H-M   'P 1'
#
loop_
_entity.id
_entity.type
_entity.pdbx_description
1 polymer ?
#
loop_
_entity_poly.entity_id
_entity_poly.type
_entity_poly.pdbx_seq_one_letter_code
_entity_poly.pdbx_strand_id
1 'polypeptide(L)'
;MPQYWLGRRVLCVRIPATLFVMSRKPYFTGEKGEKAMNEHSKSFWVLSFVVVALLAAPSQAQVSFSIDVWSPSVQSAQITSPNPTVFPDDIFDQMGLVGFVPPPPLLQINGMALGGMGGSFVEVNAYSQGRPLNQFSTSASAFFSVDRGSAGVAGTATSNEFNIVGGSEQSSDVFFSTFNSNNTLFLDGDGVASGANPAAPPLALAEPTTVGGPILPIPPTLVGDLDGLDLRRAGGVSPSTRIYFSVDQGTVIGGTYGPISAADIFVNQLISGYNQPVGGVAGNPPAAPVYAAESMLGFGQFMGNDLDALVVFDNGDGQYLPGTDIIVFSLAPGSGFLGQTDSLLGWTVSPGDILVDGWTAMALGAANPTVGILHTAESLGLRTMRSGVQSDDNLNALDIPEPATLLLLTIGSLILTRKRKCA
;
A
#
# COMPACT_ATOMS: atom_id res chain seq x y z
N MET A 1 9.22 13.02 55.57
CA MET A 1 7.79 12.82 55.24
C MET A 1 7.24 14.09 54.63
N PRO A 2 6.84 14.04 53.36
CA PRO A 2 5.57 14.66 52.98
C PRO A 2 4.68 13.66 52.21
N GLN A 3 3.38 13.77 52.46
CA GLN A 3 2.33 12.94 51.88
C GLN A 3 1.98 13.45 50.48
N TYR A 4 2.00 12.56 49.47
CA TYR A 4 1.45 12.85 48.15
C TYR A 4 0.07 12.21 48.00
N TRP A 5 -0.88 13.08 47.67
CA TRP A 5 -2.27 12.81 47.33
C TRP A 5 -2.38 12.17 45.94
N LEU A 6 -3.09 11.04 45.84
CA LEU A 6 -3.51 10.42 44.58
C LEU A 6 -4.86 11.01 44.12
N GLY A 7 -4.80 11.98 43.20
CA GLY A 7 -5.98 12.49 42.50
C GLY A 7 -6.28 11.65 41.25
N ARG A 8 -7.38 10.89 41.27
CA ARG A 8 -7.94 10.25 40.07
C ARG A 8 -8.45 11.32 39.09
N ARG A 9 -7.88 11.40 37.88
CA ARG A 9 -8.46 12.16 36.77
C ARG A 9 -9.40 11.25 35.99
N VAL A 10 -10.67 11.63 35.93
CA VAL A 10 -11.68 11.03 35.04
C VAL A 10 -11.54 11.70 33.67
N LEU A 11 -11.20 10.92 32.65
CA LEU A 11 -11.21 11.36 31.26
C LEU A 11 -12.65 11.31 30.75
N CYS A 12 -13.29 12.48 30.61
CA CYS A 12 -14.54 12.61 29.87
C CYS A 12 -14.23 12.71 28.38
N VAL A 13 -14.43 11.63 27.64
CA VAL A 13 -14.44 11.64 26.17
C VAL A 13 -15.83 12.11 25.72
N ARG A 14 -15.89 13.28 25.07
CA ARG A 14 -17.07 13.76 24.34
C ARG A 14 -17.08 13.09 22.97
N ILE A 15 -18.04 12.19 22.76
CA ILE A 15 -18.37 11.65 21.44
C ILE A 15 -19.36 12.63 20.77
N PRO A 16 -19.11 13.12 19.53
CA PRO A 16 -20.08 13.94 18.84
C PRO A 16 -21.27 13.09 18.38
N ALA A 17 -22.47 13.59 18.70
CA ALA A 17 -23.74 12.95 18.41
C ALA A 17 -24.23 13.31 17.00
N THR A 18 -24.21 12.36 16.06
CA THR A 18 -24.99 12.49 14.82
C THR A 18 -25.44 11.14 14.26
N LEU A 19 -26.42 10.50 14.93
CA LEU A 19 -27.55 9.81 14.28
C LEU A 19 -28.58 9.45 15.35
N PHE A 20 -29.37 10.44 15.79
CA PHE A 20 -30.49 10.20 16.69
C PHE A 20 -31.69 9.66 15.89
N VAL A 21 -31.76 8.34 15.71
CA VAL A 21 -33.03 7.70 15.39
C VAL A 21 -33.83 7.64 16.69
N MET A 22 -34.67 8.64 16.93
CA MET A 22 -35.61 8.63 18.06
C MET A 22 -36.64 7.52 17.86
N SER A 23 -36.37 6.33 18.39
CA SER A 23 -37.40 5.32 18.61
C SER A 23 -38.18 5.69 19.88
N ARG A 24 -39.35 6.34 19.70
CA ARG A 24 -40.31 6.52 20.80
C ARG A 24 -40.85 5.13 21.17
N LYS A 25 -40.51 4.64 22.36
CA LYS A 25 -41.19 3.47 22.95
C LYS A 25 -42.64 3.84 23.27
N PRO A 26 -43.65 3.18 22.71
CA PRO A 26 -45.02 3.33 23.19
C PRO A 26 -45.14 2.64 24.55
N TYR A 27 -45.65 3.37 25.55
CA TYR A 27 -46.03 2.78 26.84
C TYR A 27 -47.36 2.04 26.65
N PHE A 28 -47.32 0.71 26.62
CA PHE A 28 -48.50 -0.13 26.74
C PHE A 28 -48.39 -0.97 28.02
N THR A 29 -49.23 -0.64 29.00
CA THR A 29 -49.39 -1.41 30.23
C THR A 29 -50.39 -2.55 29.98
N GLY A 30 -49.88 -3.77 29.79
CA GLY A 30 -50.71 -4.98 29.69
C GLY A 30 -49.89 -6.25 29.49
N GLU A 31 -49.95 -7.17 30.45
CA GLU A 31 -49.18 -8.43 30.55
C GLU A 31 -49.30 -9.41 29.36
N LYS A 32 -50.20 -9.16 28.39
CA LYS A 32 -50.33 -9.99 27.17
C LYS A 32 -49.62 -9.43 25.93
N GLY A 33 -49.06 -8.22 25.99
CA GLY A 33 -48.36 -7.58 24.85
C GLY A 33 -46.86 -7.90 24.74
N GLU A 34 -46.25 -8.46 25.78
CA GLU A 34 -44.79 -8.54 25.89
C GLU A 34 -44.15 -9.60 24.99
N LYS A 35 -44.89 -10.65 24.60
CA LYS A 35 -44.40 -11.67 23.65
C LYS A 35 -44.42 -11.21 22.20
N ALA A 36 -45.39 -10.40 21.77
CA ALA A 36 -45.48 -9.93 20.39
C ALA A 36 -44.48 -8.82 20.06
N MET A 37 -44.11 -7.99 21.05
CA MET A 37 -43.16 -6.88 20.85
C MET A 37 -41.70 -7.35 20.69
N ASN A 38 -41.39 -8.55 21.18
CA ASN A 38 -40.03 -9.11 21.10
C ASN A 38 -39.70 -9.66 19.71
N GLU A 39 -40.70 -9.99 18.89
CA GLU A 39 -40.48 -10.41 17.49
C GLU A 39 -40.45 -9.21 16.54
N HIS A 40 -41.33 -8.22 16.73
CA HIS A 40 -41.33 -7.02 15.87
C HIS A 40 -40.08 -6.13 16.05
N SER A 41 -39.52 -6.02 17.27
CA SER A 41 -38.29 -5.25 17.45
C SER A 41 -37.09 -5.93 16.78
N LYS A 42 -37.00 -7.26 16.82
CA LYS A 42 -35.94 -8.02 16.13
C LYS A 42 -36.02 -7.83 14.62
N SER A 43 -37.22 -7.92 14.04
CA SER A 43 -37.44 -7.70 12.61
C SER A 43 -37.11 -6.27 12.18
N PHE A 44 -37.40 -5.25 13.01
CA PHE A 44 -37.09 -3.86 12.71
C PHE A 44 -35.58 -3.56 12.74
N TRP A 45 -34.85 -4.13 13.70
CA TRP A 45 -33.39 -4.02 13.76
C TRP A 45 -32.71 -4.73 12.59
N VAL A 46 -33.17 -5.93 12.22
CA VAL A 46 -32.65 -6.66 11.05
C VAL A 46 -32.92 -5.89 9.75
N LEU A 47 -34.13 -5.34 9.56
CA LEU A 47 -34.46 -4.58 8.36
C LEU A 47 -33.64 -3.29 8.26
N SER A 48 -33.43 -2.59 9.38
CA SER A 48 -32.62 -1.36 9.41
C SER A 48 -31.15 -1.64 9.11
N PHE A 49 -30.59 -2.75 9.62
CA PHE A 49 -29.22 -3.17 9.33
C PHE A 49 -29.05 -3.57 7.86
N VAL A 50 -30.02 -4.30 7.30
CA VAL A 50 -30.04 -4.70 5.89
C VAL A 50 -30.18 -3.48 4.97
N VAL A 51 -31.02 -2.50 5.32
CA VAL A 51 -31.17 -1.26 4.54
C VAL A 51 -29.91 -0.40 4.60
N VAL A 52 -29.25 -0.25 5.76
CA VAL A 52 -27.97 0.46 5.86
C VAL A 52 -26.87 -0.26 5.07
N ALA A 53 -26.83 -1.60 5.11
CA ALA A 53 -25.89 -2.40 4.33
C ALA A 53 -26.17 -2.37 2.82
N LEU A 54 -27.44 -2.24 2.40
CA LEU A 54 -27.84 -2.14 0.99
C LEU A 54 -27.70 -0.72 0.41
N LEU A 55 -27.82 0.32 1.25
CA LEU A 55 -27.64 1.73 0.86
C LEU A 55 -26.18 2.18 0.92
N ALA A 56 -25.33 1.46 1.65
CA ALA A 56 -23.89 1.54 1.46
C ALA A 56 -23.55 0.85 0.14
N ALA A 57 -23.74 1.57 -0.98
CA ALA A 57 -23.15 1.15 -2.24
C ALA A 57 -21.68 0.82 -1.99
N PRO A 58 -21.17 -0.35 -2.42
CA PRO A 58 -19.75 -0.63 -2.33
C PRO A 58 -19.06 0.46 -3.13
N SER A 59 -18.44 1.41 -2.42
CA SER A 59 -17.42 2.26 -3.02
C SER A 59 -16.41 1.30 -3.63
N GLN A 60 -16.20 1.41 -4.93
CA GLN A 60 -15.24 0.58 -5.63
C GLN A 60 -13.88 0.71 -4.95
N ALA A 61 -13.07 -0.34 -4.89
CA ALA A 61 -11.67 -0.14 -4.53
C ALA A 61 -11.02 0.62 -5.69
N GLN A 62 -10.23 1.64 -5.36
CA GLN A 62 -9.36 2.31 -6.29
C GLN A 62 -7.95 1.77 -6.03
N VAL A 63 -7.30 1.33 -7.10
CA VAL A 63 -5.93 0.83 -7.05
C VAL A 63 -5.07 1.89 -7.70
N SER A 64 -4.09 2.41 -6.96
CA SER A 64 -3.08 3.32 -7.50
C SER A 64 -1.72 2.65 -7.44
N PHE A 65 -0.93 2.74 -8.51
CA PHE A 65 0.40 2.11 -8.59
C PHE A 65 1.33 2.88 -9.54
N SER A 66 2.64 2.67 -9.41
CA SER A 66 3.66 3.05 -10.41
C SER A 66 4.29 1.79 -11.04
N ILE A 67 5.13 1.99 -12.04
CA ILE A 67 5.79 0.90 -12.80
C ILE A 67 7.24 1.27 -13.10
N ASP A 68 8.12 0.26 -13.13
CA ASP A 68 9.56 0.39 -13.42
C ASP A 68 9.83 1.01 -14.81
N VAL A 69 10.87 1.85 -14.93
CA VAL A 69 11.34 2.46 -16.19
C VAL A 69 11.73 1.45 -17.26
N TRP A 70 12.26 0.32 -16.82
CA TRP A 70 12.74 -0.75 -17.68
C TRP A 70 11.65 -1.76 -18.03
N SER A 71 10.47 -1.65 -17.43
CA SER A 71 9.29 -2.41 -17.80
C SER A 71 8.61 -1.79 -19.03
N PRO A 72 8.46 -2.51 -20.17
CA PRO A 72 7.76 -2.01 -21.32
C PRO A 72 6.26 -1.99 -21.03
N SER A 73 5.83 -0.83 -20.56
CA SER A 73 4.52 -0.20 -20.77
C SER A 73 3.31 -1.14 -20.79
N VAL A 74 2.41 -0.91 -19.82
CA VAL A 74 0.95 -1.04 -19.98
C VAL A 74 0.60 -0.98 -21.47
N GLN A 75 0.03 -2.07 -22.03
CA GLN A 75 -0.15 -2.17 -23.48
C GLN A 75 -0.76 -0.86 -23.99
N SER A 76 -0.08 -0.13 -24.89
CA SER A 76 -0.45 1.26 -25.23
C SER A 76 -1.89 1.44 -25.75
N ALA A 77 -2.56 0.34 -26.11
CA ALA A 77 -3.99 0.28 -26.42
C ALA A 77 -4.93 0.38 -25.20
N GLN A 78 -4.38 0.36 -23.99
CA GLN A 78 -5.06 0.36 -22.69
C GLN A 78 -4.75 1.63 -21.87
N ILE A 79 -4.51 2.76 -22.52
CA ILE A 79 -4.59 4.06 -21.85
C ILE A 79 -5.48 4.94 -22.72
N THR A 80 -6.55 5.49 -22.15
CA THR A 80 -7.60 6.23 -22.90
C THR A 80 -7.18 7.64 -23.36
N SER A 81 -5.89 7.97 -23.31
CA SER A 81 -5.36 9.25 -23.78
C SER A 81 -5.00 9.17 -25.28
N PRO A 82 -5.21 10.23 -26.08
CA PRO A 82 -4.91 10.21 -27.51
C PRO A 82 -3.41 10.21 -27.87
N ASN A 83 -2.50 10.19 -26.89
CA ASN A 83 -1.05 9.92 -27.03
C ASN A 83 -0.34 10.03 -25.65
N PRO A 84 -0.53 9.12 -24.69
CA PRO A 84 0.25 9.15 -23.47
C PRO A 84 1.62 8.55 -23.83
N THR A 85 2.64 9.39 -23.90
CA THR A 85 3.98 8.87 -23.61
C THR A 85 3.94 8.51 -22.14
N VAL A 86 3.97 7.20 -21.84
CA VAL A 86 4.09 6.70 -20.47
C VAL A 86 5.53 6.88 -20.05
N PHE A 87 5.72 7.44 -18.86
CA PHE A 87 7.01 7.60 -18.23
C PHE A 87 7.09 6.74 -16.95
N PRO A 88 8.29 6.43 -16.47
CA PRO A 88 8.49 5.58 -15.29
C PRO A 88 7.95 6.17 -13.99
N ASP A 89 7.96 7.49 -13.92
CA ASP A 89 7.43 8.27 -12.81
C ASP A 89 5.91 8.50 -12.91
N ASP A 90 5.24 7.89 -13.89
CA ASP A 90 3.79 7.98 -14.02
C ASP A 90 3.08 7.12 -12.97
N ILE A 91 2.11 7.73 -12.29
CA ILE A 91 1.22 7.03 -11.35
C ILE A 91 -0.11 6.77 -12.03
N PHE A 92 -0.55 5.53 -11.99
CA PHE A 92 -1.79 5.06 -12.59
C PHE A 92 -2.87 4.86 -11.54
N ASP A 93 -4.10 5.14 -11.94
CA ASP A 93 -5.32 4.87 -11.18
C ASP A 93 -6.20 3.89 -11.96
N GLN A 94 -6.49 2.74 -11.36
CA GLN A 94 -7.49 1.81 -11.87
C GLN A 94 -8.82 2.06 -11.15
N MET A 95 -9.76 2.71 -11.86
CA MET A 95 -11.11 2.94 -11.34
C MET A 95 -12.01 1.74 -11.59
N GLY A 96 -12.46 1.08 -10.53
CA GLY A 96 -13.58 0.14 -10.60
C GLY A 96 -13.24 -1.22 -11.20
N LEU A 97 -12.90 -2.17 -10.33
CA LEU A 97 -12.75 -3.59 -10.64
C LEU A 97 -14.10 -4.29 -10.92
N VAL A 98 -14.93 -3.71 -11.80
CA VAL A 98 -16.27 -4.23 -12.11
C VAL A 98 -16.29 -4.88 -13.50
N GLY A 99 -16.01 -6.19 -13.53
CA GLY A 99 -16.09 -7.02 -14.75
C GLY A 99 -14.80 -7.81 -15.02
N PHE A 100 -14.84 -8.69 -16.02
CA PHE A 100 -13.69 -9.48 -16.47
C PHE A 100 -12.73 -8.69 -17.39
N VAL A 101 -13.12 -7.48 -17.79
CA VAL A 101 -12.27 -6.58 -18.57
C VAL A 101 -12.21 -5.29 -17.77
N PRO A 102 -11.13 -5.03 -17.02
CA PRO A 102 -11.01 -3.77 -16.31
C PRO A 102 -10.98 -2.63 -17.32
N PRO A 103 -11.53 -1.45 -16.97
CA PRO A 103 -11.24 -0.27 -17.75
C PRO A 103 -9.72 -0.04 -17.75
N PRO A 104 -9.19 0.49 -18.85
CA PRO A 104 -7.76 0.75 -18.92
C PRO A 104 -7.33 1.74 -17.81
N PRO A 105 -6.16 1.54 -17.17
CA PRO A 105 -5.72 2.43 -16.10
C PRO A 105 -5.64 3.88 -16.60
N LEU A 106 -6.04 4.80 -15.73
CA LEU A 106 -5.98 6.22 -16.00
C LEU A 106 -4.67 6.76 -15.47
N LEU A 107 -3.91 7.46 -16.32
CA LEU A 107 -2.77 8.23 -15.86
C LEU A 107 -3.26 9.30 -14.87
N GLN A 108 -2.92 9.13 -13.59
CA GLN A 108 -3.34 10.02 -12.52
C GLN A 108 -2.38 11.20 -12.42
N ILE A 109 -1.08 10.90 -12.38
CA ILE A 109 -0.01 11.89 -12.27
C ILE A 109 1.00 11.57 -13.34
N ASN A 110 1.20 12.54 -14.23
CA ASN A 110 2.34 12.49 -15.11
C ASN A 110 3.59 12.76 -14.27
N GLY A 111 4.59 11.90 -14.33
CA GLY A 111 5.74 11.97 -13.45
C GLY A 111 6.55 13.26 -13.58
N MET A 112 6.50 13.95 -14.73
CA MET A 112 7.05 15.30 -14.87
C MET A 112 6.45 16.31 -13.85
N ALA A 113 5.24 16.05 -13.35
CA ALA A 113 4.56 16.86 -12.34
C ALA A 113 5.03 16.58 -10.90
N LEU A 114 5.77 15.50 -10.64
CA LEU A 114 6.34 15.19 -9.31
C LEU A 114 7.57 16.05 -8.97
N GLY A 115 8.10 16.83 -9.92
CA GLY A 115 9.20 17.74 -9.60
C GLY A 115 9.76 18.61 -10.72
N GLY A 116 9.18 18.61 -11.94
CA GLY A 116 9.69 19.44 -13.04
C GLY A 116 11.18 19.24 -13.32
N MET A 117 11.67 18.01 -13.11
CA MET A 117 13.08 17.65 -13.25
C MET A 117 13.43 17.59 -14.74
N GLY A 118 13.71 18.75 -15.32
CA GLY A 118 13.91 18.92 -16.75
C GLY A 118 14.94 17.94 -17.32
N GLY A 119 14.47 16.93 -18.04
CA GLY A 119 15.25 16.09 -18.93
C GLY A 119 15.96 14.88 -18.30
N SER A 120 15.68 14.52 -17.05
CA SER A 120 16.16 13.26 -16.46
C SER A 120 15.02 12.30 -16.18
N PHE A 121 15.27 11.01 -16.40
CA PHE A 121 14.36 9.94 -15.99
C PHE A 121 14.45 9.83 -14.48
N VAL A 122 13.40 10.27 -13.79
CA VAL A 122 13.19 9.91 -12.40
C VAL A 122 12.31 8.69 -12.38
N GLU A 123 12.73 7.72 -11.59
CA GLU A 123 12.01 6.50 -11.37
C GLU A 123 11.50 6.52 -9.94
N VAL A 124 10.19 6.39 -9.79
CA VAL A 124 9.55 6.28 -8.48
C VAL A 124 9.71 4.83 -8.04
N ASN A 125 10.53 4.59 -7.03
CA ASN A 125 10.76 3.21 -6.56
C ASN A 125 9.63 2.77 -5.62
N ALA A 126 9.25 3.62 -4.67
CA ALA A 126 8.12 3.36 -3.78
C ALA A 126 7.20 4.56 -3.63
N TYR A 127 5.92 4.28 -3.34
CA TYR A 127 4.86 5.29 -3.35
C TYR A 127 3.79 5.05 -2.27
N SER A 128 3.26 6.13 -1.70
CA SER A 128 2.12 6.15 -0.79
C SER A 128 1.29 7.43 -0.90
N GLN A 129 -0.03 7.37 -0.84
CA GLN A 129 -0.88 8.57 -0.81
C GLN A 129 -1.10 9.14 0.61
N GLY A 130 -0.34 8.71 1.62
CA GLY A 130 -0.43 9.22 3.00
C GLY A 130 -1.71 8.88 3.76
N ARG A 131 -1.62 8.30 4.95
CA ARG A 131 -2.77 7.81 5.71
C ARG A 131 -2.92 8.55 7.04
N PRO A 132 -4.15 8.81 7.52
CA PRO A 132 -4.35 9.27 8.88
C PRO A 132 -3.74 8.31 9.91
N LEU A 133 -3.03 8.84 10.90
CA LEU A 133 -2.40 8.05 11.97
C LEU A 133 -3.34 7.09 12.71
N ASN A 134 -4.62 7.45 12.86
CA ASN A 134 -5.60 6.61 13.56
C ASN A 134 -5.99 5.34 12.79
N GLN A 135 -5.45 5.14 11.59
CA GLN A 135 -5.64 3.94 10.77
C GLN A 135 -4.49 2.94 10.89
N PHE A 136 -3.36 3.34 11.47
CA PHE A 136 -2.24 2.44 11.67
C PHE A 136 -2.62 1.28 12.61
N SER A 137 -2.21 0.07 12.25
CA SER A 137 -2.45 -1.14 13.03
C SER A 137 -1.34 -2.17 12.78
N THR A 138 -0.67 -2.60 13.84
CA THR A 138 0.40 -3.61 13.80
C THR A 138 -0.12 -5.05 13.65
N SER A 139 -1.44 -5.25 13.70
CA SER A 139 -2.09 -6.55 13.50
C SER A 139 -2.96 -6.56 12.24
N ALA A 140 -2.64 -5.68 11.30
CA ALA A 140 -3.38 -5.57 10.05
C ALA A 140 -3.04 -6.73 9.10
N SER A 141 -3.64 -6.73 7.93
CA SER A 141 -3.17 -7.44 6.76
C SER A 141 -2.26 -6.53 5.94
N ALA A 142 -1.64 -7.05 4.89
CA ALA A 142 -1.03 -6.24 3.83
C ALA A 142 -1.48 -6.73 2.46
N PHE A 143 -1.49 -5.79 1.52
CA PHE A 143 -1.39 -6.07 0.10
C PHE A 143 0.02 -5.77 -0.34
N PHE A 144 0.58 -6.58 -1.23
CA PHE A 144 1.95 -6.40 -1.65
C PHE A 144 2.18 -6.95 -3.05
N SER A 145 3.21 -6.45 -3.71
CA SER A 145 3.83 -7.06 -4.88
C SER A 145 5.27 -7.42 -4.58
N VAL A 146 5.90 -8.21 -5.43
CA VAL A 146 7.25 -8.74 -5.24
C VAL A 146 8.10 -8.50 -6.48
N ASP A 147 9.40 -8.39 -6.33
CA ASP A 147 10.30 -8.20 -7.46
C ASP A 147 10.35 -9.45 -8.37
N ARG A 148 10.77 -9.23 -9.61
CA ARG A 148 11.11 -10.27 -10.57
C ARG A 148 12.16 -11.24 -10.00
N GLY A 149 11.76 -12.50 -9.92
CA GLY A 149 12.62 -13.58 -9.41
C GLY A 149 12.32 -14.00 -7.97
N SER A 150 11.46 -13.26 -7.27
CA SER A 150 10.89 -13.69 -5.99
C SER A 150 10.06 -14.97 -6.19
N ALA A 151 10.48 -16.09 -5.60
CA ALA A 151 9.81 -17.37 -5.85
C ALA A 151 8.81 -17.81 -4.78
N GLY A 152 8.74 -17.12 -3.66
CA GLY A 152 7.84 -17.45 -2.56
C GLY A 152 8.12 -18.81 -1.90
N VAL A 153 7.52 -19.04 -0.75
CA VAL A 153 7.57 -20.34 -0.06
C VAL A 153 6.62 -21.32 -0.75
N ALA A 154 7.05 -22.57 -0.92
CA ALA A 154 6.24 -23.59 -1.57
C ALA A 154 4.84 -23.72 -0.94
N GLY A 155 3.81 -23.64 -1.79
CA GLY A 155 2.40 -23.69 -1.37
C GLY A 155 1.74 -22.32 -1.12
N THR A 156 2.50 -21.22 -1.21
CA THR A 156 1.96 -19.86 -1.19
C THR A 156 1.50 -19.43 -2.59
N ALA A 157 0.65 -18.40 -2.69
CA ALA A 157 0.25 -17.86 -3.98
C ALA A 157 1.44 -17.29 -4.76
N THR A 158 2.33 -16.52 -4.11
CA THR A 158 3.58 -16.03 -4.74
C THR A 158 4.40 -17.16 -5.37
N SER A 159 4.49 -18.31 -4.69
CA SER A 159 5.20 -19.47 -5.25
C SER A 159 4.44 -20.18 -6.37
N ASN A 160 3.13 -20.17 -6.34
CA ASN A 160 2.33 -20.73 -7.42
C ASN A 160 2.48 -19.90 -8.70
N GLU A 161 2.53 -18.57 -8.60
CA GLU A 161 2.77 -17.66 -9.73
C GLU A 161 4.16 -17.84 -10.33
N PHE A 162 5.19 -17.90 -9.48
CA PHE A 162 6.57 -18.12 -9.95
C PHE A 162 6.75 -19.41 -10.78
N ASN A 163 5.97 -20.46 -10.48
CA ASN A 163 6.12 -21.78 -11.10
C ASN A 163 5.34 -21.94 -12.42
N ILE A 164 4.72 -20.88 -12.94
CA ILE A 164 3.96 -20.93 -14.20
C ILE A 164 4.92 -20.96 -15.39
N VAL A 165 4.49 -21.65 -16.46
CA VAL A 165 5.29 -21.88 -17.66
C VAL A 165 5.36 -20.59 -18.49
N GLY A 166 6.28 -19.69 -18.17
CA GLY A 166 6.42 -18.45 -18.94
C GLY A 166 7.39 -17.43 -18.37
N GLY A 167 7.56 -17.40 -17.06
CA GLY A 167 8.43 -16.44 -16.39
C GLY A 167 7.87 -16.00 -15.06
N SER A 168 8.54 -15.02 -14.47
CA SER A 168 8.16 -14.42 -13.19
C SER A 168 6.98 -13.46 -13.37
N GLU A 169 5.76 -14.01 -13.46
CA GLU A 169 4.49 -13.25 -13.57
C GLU A 169 4.16 -12.52 -12.26
N GLN A 170 4.70 -13.00 -11.13
CA GLN A 170 4.37 -12.49 -9.81
C GLN A 170 4.71 -11.00 -9.56
N SER A 171 5.50 -10.36 -10.43
CA SER A 171 5.96 -8.98 -10.23
C SER A 171 4.94 -7.91 -10.60
N SER A 172 3.95 -8.25 -11.40
CA SER A 172 2.80 -7.38 -11.67
C SER A 172 1.55 -7.76 -10.87
N ASP A 173 1.64 -8.84 -10.11
CA ASP A 173 0.56 -9.32 -9.26
C ASP A 173 0.49 -8.56 -7.94
N VAL A 174 -0.72 -8.52 -7.38
CA VAL A 174 -0.94 -8.07 -6.01
C VAL A 174 -1.43 -9.23 -5.17
N PHE A 175 -0.68 -9.53 -4.12
CA PHE A 175 -1.00 -10.55 -3.12
C PHE A 175 -1.63 -9.92 -1.89
N PHE A 176 -2.44 -10.70 -1.18
CA PHE A 176 -2.97 -10.36 0.13
C PHE A 176 -2.41 -11.32 1.18
N SER A 177 -1.94 -10.81 2.32
CA SER A 177 -1.47 -11.60 3.46
C SER A 177 -2.04 -11.11 4.79
N THR A 178 -2.22 -12.06 5.71
CA THR A 178 -2.57 -11.79 7.12
C THR A 178 -1.39 -12.08 8.06
N PHE A 179 -0.17 -12.05 7.52
CA PHE A 179 1.09 -12.28 8.23
C PHE A 179 1.19 -13.65 8.91
N ASN A 180 0.63 -14.68 8.26
CA ASN A 180 0.61 -16.07 8.77
C ASN A 180 1.32 -17.05 7.81
N SER A 181 2.24 -16.54 7.01
CA SER A 181 2.97 -17.26 5.95
C SER A 181 2.10 -17.81 4.83
N ASN A 182 0.80 -17.50 4.82
CA ASN A 182 -0.08 -17.76 3.69
C ASN A 182 -0.45 -16.43 3.04
N ASN A 183 -0.38 -16.42 1.71
CA ASN A 183 -0.85 -15.32 0.90
C ASN A 183 -1.78 -15.84 -0.20
N THR A 184 -2.59 -14.95 -0.74
CA THR A 184 -3.53 -15.24 -1.85
C THR A 184 -3.38 -14.20 -2.93
N LEU A 185 -3.42 -14.60 -4.19
CA LEU A 185 -3.50 -13.66 -5.31
C LEU A 185 -4.79 -12.85 -5.21
N PHE A 186 -4.65 -11.53 -5.11
CA PHE A 186 -5.72 -10.57 -4.97
C PHE A 186 -6.06 -9.90 -6.31
N LEU A 187 -5.05 -9.40 -7.02
CA LEU A 187 -5.15 -8.89 -8.38
C LEU A 187 -4.07 -9.56 -9.22
N ASP A 188 -4.45 -9.94 -10.43
CA ASP A 188 -3.63 -10.58 -11.44
C ASP A 188 -3.15 -9.48 -12.39
N GLY A 189 -1.86 -9.38 -12.66
CA GLY A 189 -1.32 -8.26 -13.45
C GLY A 189 -1.93 -8.22 -14.86
N ASP A 190 -1.82 -9.30 -15.62
CA ASP A 190 -2.31 -9.39 -17.01
C ASP A 190 -3.70 -10.01 -17.17
N GLY A 191 -4.22 -10.65 -16.11
CA GLY A 191 -5.51 -11.33 -16.10
C GLY A 191 -5.50 -12.73 -16.68
N VAL A 192 -4.31 -13.32 -16.93
CA VAL A 192 -4.14 -14.68 -17.40
C VAL A 192 -4.25 -15.62 -16.22
N ALA A 193 -5.35 -16.37 -16.21
CA ALA A 193 -5.68 -17.31 -15.15
C ALA A 193 -4.49 -18.20 -14.74
N SER A 194 -4.02 -17.97 -13.52
CA SER A 194 -2.90 -18.65 -12.92
C SER A 194 -3.30 -19.89 -12.12
N GLY A 195 -2.29 -20.68 -11.71
CA GLY A 195 -2.47 -21.78 -10.77
C GLY A 195 -2.82 -21.32 -9.35
N ALA A 196 -2.50 -20.08 -8.96
CA ALA A 196 -2.76 -19.58 -7.62
C ALA A 196 -4.21 -19.08 -7.44
N ASN A 197 -4.78 -18.42 -8.45
CA ASN A 197 -6.19 -18.02 -8.44
C ASN A 197 -6.69 -17.67 -9.86
N PRO A 198 -7.36 -18.59 -10.58
CA PRO A 198 -7.82 -18.36 -11.95
C PRO A 198 -8.96 -17.33 -12.09
N ALA A 199 -9.30 -16.61 -11.01
CA ALA A 199 -10.40 -15.66 -10.96
C ALA A 199 -10.02 -14.33 -10.29
N ALA A 200 -8.73 -14.06 -10.09
CA ALA A 200 -8.29 -12.74 -9.67
C ALA A 200 -8.61 -11.70 -10.77
N PRO A 201 -9.09 -10.50 -10.42
CA PRO A 201 -9.33 -9.45 -11.40
C PRO A 201 -8.02 -8.95 -12.04
N PRO A 202 -8.02 -8.60 -13.34
CA PRO A 202 -6.82 -8.09 -14.01
C PRO A 202 -6.48 -6.65 -13.59
N LEU A 203 -5.20 -6.30 -13.53
CA LEU A 203 -4.70 -4.91 -13.48
C LEU A 203 -4.50 -4.30 -14.87
N ALA A 204 -4.56 -5.12 -15.92
CA ALA A 204 -4.20 -4.74 -17.29
C ALA A 204 -2.74 -4.28 -17.42
N LEU A 205 -1.86 -4.85 -16.60
CA LEU A 205 -0.42 -4.78 -16.77
C LEU A 205 0.00 -5.79 -17.84
N ALA A 206 1.05 -5.45 -18.58
CA ALA A 206 1.61 -6.36 -19.58
C ALA A 206 2.58 -7.32 -18.89
N GLU A 207 2.23 -8.60 -18.87
CA GLU A 207 3.13 -9.67 -18.48
C GLU A 207 3.75 -10.35 -19.71
N PRO A 208 4.83 -11.14 -19.52
CA PRO A 208 5.50 -11.82 -20.61
C PRO A 208 4.63 -12.99 -21.06
N THR A 209 3.62 -12.75 -21.88
CA THR A 209 2.72 -13.82 -22.32
C THR A 209 3.47 -14.84 -23.17
N THR A 210 3.47 -16.11 -22.77
CA THR A 210 3.98 -17.24 -23.58
C THR A 210 2.94 -17.81 -24.54
N VAL A 211 1.77 -17.18 -24.72
CA VAL A 211 0.66 -17.82 -25.45
C VAL A 211 0.78 -17.66 -26.96
N GLY A 212 1.60 -18.53 -27.59
CA GLY A 212 1.36 -19.07 -28.94
C GLY A 212 1.90 -18.28 -30.14
N GLY A 213 2.55 -17.14 -29.94
CA GLY A 213 3.32 -16.47 -31.00
C GLY A 213 4.73 -17.06 -31.15
N PRO A 214 5.39 -16.98 -32.33
CA PRO A 214 6.82 -17.24 -32.40
C PRO A 214 7.48 -16.34 -31.36
N ILE A 215 8.17 -16.97 -30.40
CA ILE A 215 8.96 -16.31 -29.35
C ILE A 215 9.88 -15.34 -30.07
N LEU A 216 9.45 -14.08 -30.21
CA LEU A 216 10.40 -13.01 -30.27
C LEU A 216 11.00 -13.02 -28.86
N PRO A 217 12.33 -13.15 -28.72
CA PRO A 217 12.96 -13.08 -27.42
C PRO A 217 12.77 -11.65 -26.92
N ILE A 218 11.62 -11.40 -26.28
CA ILE A 218 11.42 -10.30 -25.36
C ILE A 218 12.42 -10.63 -24.24
N PRO A 219 13.50 -9.83 -24.09
CA PRO A 219 14.47 -10.10 -23.05
C PRO A 219 13.75 -10.15 -21.69
N PRO A 220 14.13 -11.03 -20.76
CA PRO A 220 13.51 -11.09 -19.42
C PRO A 220 13.63 -9.77 -18.62
N THR A 221 14.31 -8.77 -19.17
CA THR A 221 14.32 -7.39 -18.66
C THR A 221 13.02 -6.62 -18.94
N LEU A 222 12.06 -7.21 -19.66
CA LEU A 222 10.88 -6.53 -20.20
C LEU A 222 9.55 -6.98 -19.56
N VAL A 223 9.56 -7.33 -18.27
CA VAL A 223 8.35 -7.71 -17.52
C VAL A 223 7.82 -6.52 -16.74
N GLY A 224 6.49 -6.35 -16.71
CA GLY A 224 5.77 -5.53 -15.73
C GLY A 224 6.28 -5.74 -14.31
N ASP A 225 6.95 -4.74 -13.74
CA ASP A 225 7.13 -4.67 -12.29
C ASP A 225 6.26 -3.56 -11.73
N LEU A 226 5.57 -3.87 -10.63
CA LEU A 226 4.70 -2.94 -9.95
C LEU A 226 5.50 -2.26 -8.85
N ASP A 227 5.89 -1.02 -9.12
CA ASP A 227 6.64 -0.19 -8.18
C ASP A 227 5.63 0.64 -7.39
N GLY A 228 5.45 0.35 -6.11
CA GLY A 228 4.51 1.09 -5.26
C GLY A 228 3.02 0.82 -5.50
N LEU A 229 2.26 0.74 -4.40
CA LEU A 229 0.86 0.33 -4.38
C LEU A 229 0.09 1.11 -3.31
N ASP A 230 -1.08 1.64 -3.63
CA ASP A 230 -2.03 2.17 -2.65
C ASP A 230 -3.46 1.73 -3.01
N LEU A 231 -4.09 0.95 -2.12
CA LEU A 231 -5.47 0.45 -2.28
C LEU A 231 -6.40 1.26 -1.39
N ARG A 232 -6.95 2.35 -1.94
CA ARG A 232 -7.91 3.18 -1.23
C ARG A 232 -9.35 2.89 -1.60
N ARG A 233 -10.22 3.26 -0.67
CA ARG A 233 -11.66 3.29 -0.91
C ARG A 233 -11.98 4.38 -1.95
N ALA A 234 -12.77 4.06 -2.97
CA ALA A 234 -13.13 5.01 -4.02
C ALA A 234 -13.69 6.32 -3.46
N GLY A 235 -12.98 7.38 -3.79
CA GLY A 235 -13.40 8.77 -3.70
C GLY A 235 -12.64 9.67 -4.68
N GLY A 236 -11.77 9.09 -5.52
CA GLY A 236 -10.73 9.81 -6.25
C GLY A 236 -9.66 10.30 -5.28
N VAL A 237 -8.44 10.42 -5.77
CA VAL A 237 -7.39 11.13 -5.04
C VAL A 237 -7.82 12.58 -4.99
N SER A 238 -8.19 13.07 -3.81
CA SER A 238 -8.48 14.49 -3.63
C SER A 238 -7.26 15.28 -4.08
N PRO A 239 -7.40 16.44 -4.76
CA PRO A 239 -6.28 17.33 -5.04
C PRO A 239 -5.49 17.75 -3.78
N SER A 240 -6.08 17.54 -2.59
CA SER A 240 -5.43 17.76 -1.29
C SER A 240 -4.68 16.54 -0.75
N THR A 241 -4.63 15.42 -1.47
CA THR A 241 -3.97 14.21 -1.01
C THR A 241 -2.47 14.37 -1.20
N ARG A 242 -1.72 14.19 -0.11
CA ARG A 242 -0.25 14.18 -0.16
C ARG A 242 0.20 12.87 -0.77
N ILE A 243 1.15 12.96 -1.68
CA ILE A 243 1.80 11.79 -2.25
C ILE A 243 3.23 11.77 -1.78
N TYR A 244 3.57 10.69 -1.13
CA TYR A 244 4.89 10.37 -0.63
C TYR A 244 5.53 9.38 -1.58
N PHE A 245 6.81 9.58 -1.89
CA PHE A 245 7.53 8.67 -2.77
C PHE A 245 9.03 8.66 -2.47
N SER A 246 9.69 7.56 -2.79
CA SER A 246 11.15 7.45 -2.93
C SER A 246 11.53 7.39 -4.40
N VAL A 247 12.82 7.48 -4.70
CA VAL A 247 13.36 7.34 -6.05
C VAL A 247 14.36 6.22 -6.10
N ASP A 248 14.49 5.56 -7.25
CA ASP A 248 15.47 4.47 -7.44
C ASP A 248 16.92 4.96 -7.27
N GLN A 249 17.81 4.08 -6.79
CA GLN A 249 19.24 4.36 -6.61
C GLN A 249 19.97 4.74 -7.91
N GLY A 250 19.45 4.35 -9.07
CA GLY A 250 19.95 4.75 -10.38
C GLY A 250 19.50 6.14 -10.86
N THR A 251 18.56 6.79 -10.16
CA THR A 251 17.97 8.05 -10.59
C THR A 251 19.00 9.17 -10.60
N VAL A 252 19.38 9.63 -11.82
CA VAL A 252 20.29 10.77 -12.00
C VAL A 252 19.50 12.07 -11.87
N ILE A 253 19.31 12.59 -10.66
CA ILE A 253 18.70 13.92 -10.54
C ILE A 253 19.72 14.97 -10.97
N GLY A 254 19.41 15.73 -12.03
CA GLY A 254 20.20 16.87 -12.46
C GLY A 254 20.45 17.82 -11.27
N GLY A 255 21.63 18.45 -11.23
CA GLY A 255 22.24 19.11 -10.05
C GLY A 255 21.45 20.21 -9.31
N THR A 256 20.16 20.40 -9.59
CA THR A 256 19.21 21.26 -8.90
C THR A 256 18.84 20.76 -7.50
N TYR A 257 18.88 19.45 -7.24
CA TYR A 257 18.35 18.87 -5.98
C TYR A 257 19.39 18.61 -4.88
N GLY A 258 20.67 18.92 -5.11
CA GLY A 258 21.74 18.51 -4.19
C GLY A 258 21.90 16.98 -4.13
N PRO A 259 22.76 16.44 -3.25
CA PRO A 259 22.84 15.00 -3.06
C PRO A 259 21.57 14.51 -2.38
N ILE A 260 20.72 13.81 -3.14
CA ILE A 260 19.58 13.07 -2.62
C ILE A 260 19.96 11.60 -2.44
N SER A 261 19.33 10.94 -1.48
CA SER A 261 19.41 9.49 -1.29
C SER A 261 18.20 8.80 -1.90
N ALA A 262 18.35 7.56 -2.36
CA ALA A 262 17.23 6.72 -2.80
C ALA A 262 16.24 6.44 -1.65
N ALA A 263 16.73 6.49 -0.41
CA ALA A 263 15.90 6.40 0.79
C ALA A 263 15.37 7.73 1.34
N ASP A 264 15.57 8.85 0.63
CA ASP A 264 14.83 10.06 0.94
C ASP A 264 13.38 9.91 0.50
N ILE A 265 12.45 10.30 1.38
CA ILE A 265 11.02 10.34 1.08
C ILE A 265 10.65 11.76 0.72
N PHE A 266 10.16 11.96 -0.49
CA PHE A 266 9.65 13.23 -1.00
C PHE A 266 8.15 13.33 -0.80
N VAL A 267 7.60 14.54 -0.81
CA VAL A 267 6.16 14.77 -0.80
C VAL A 267 5.73 15.74 -1.90
N ASN A 268 4.67 15.40 -2.65
CA ASN A 268 4.15 16.26 -3.70
C ASN A 268 3.57 17.57 -3.11
N GLN A 269 3.84 18.69 -3.79
CA GLN A 269 3.54 20.04 -3.27
C GLN A 269 2.17 20.58 -3.73
N LEU A 270 1.23 19.74 -4.17
CA LEU A 270 -0.04 20.19 -4.75
C LEU A 270 -1.03 20.78 -3.72
N ILE A 271 -0.66 20.89 -2.44
CA ILE A 271 -1.49 21.50 -1.40
C ILE A 271 -1.27 23.02 -1.32
N SER A 272 -2.35 23.77 -1.52
CA SER A 272 -2.43 25.20 -1.20
C SER A 272 -2.12 25.42 0.29
N GLY A 273 -0.99 26.06 0.60
CA GLY A 273 -0.53 26.33 1.96
C GLY A 273 0.86 25.78 2.30
N TYR A 274 1.48 24.99 1.43
CA TYR A 274 2.91 24.70 1.54
C TYR A 274 3.69 25.95 1.13
N ASN A 275 4.23 26.67 2.11
CA ASN A 275 5.10 27.82 1.86
C ASN A 275 6.40 27.30 1.22
N GLN A 276 6.45 27.32 -0.10
CA GLN A 276 7.71 27.36 -0.83
C GLN A 276 8.59 28.45 -0.21
N PRO A 277 9.92 28.25 -0.11
CA PRO A 277 10.80 29.40 -0.21
C PRO A 277 10.42 30.11 -1.52
N VAL A 278 9.79 31.28 -1.40
CA VAL A 278 9.43 32.15 -2.52
C VAL A 278 10.74 32.59 -3.18
N GLY A 279 11.26 31.77 -4.10
CA GLY A 279 12.60 31.95 -4.66
C GLY A 279 12.87 31.17 -5.96
N GLY A 280 11.91 30.42 -6.49
CA GLY A 280 12.03 29.76 -7.79
C GLY A 280 11.82 30.76 -8.93
N VAL A 281 12.90 31.41 -9.39
CA VAL A 281 12.92 32.09 -10.68
C VAL A 281 12.64 31.06 -11.77
N ALA A 282 11.84 31.40 -12.78
CA ALA A 282 11.61 30.53 -13.94
C ALA A 282 12.95 30.00 -14.49
N GLY A 283 13.18 28.68 -14.35
CA GLY A 283 14.45 28.03 -14.66
C GLY A 283 15.11 27.29 -13.48
N ASN A 284 14.60 27.45 -12.25
CA ASN A 284 15.07 26.69 -11.08
C ASN A 284 13.84 26.24 -10.25
N PRO A 285 13.20 25.10 -10.59
CA PRO A 285 12.11 24.59 -9.77
C PRO A 285 12.63 24.37 -8.34
N PRO A 286 11.92 24.84 -7.30
CA PRO A 286 12.31 24.52 -5.93
C PRO A 286 12.33 22.99 -5.80
N ALA A 287 13.38 22.46 -5.17
CA ALA A 287 13.48 21.04 -4.91
C ALA A 287 12.18 20.55 -4.26
N ALA A 288 11.62 19.44 -4.75
CA ALA A 288 10.62 18.66 -4.03
C ALA A 288 11.05 18.57 -2.55
N PRO A 289 10.14 18.90 -1.62
CA PRO A 289 10.50 18.96 -0.22
C PRO A 289 10.71 17.53 0.25
N VAL A 290 11.90 17.26 0.77
CA VAL A 290 12.18 16.01 1.48
C VAL A 290 11.28 16.01 2.71
N TYR A 291 10.31 15.09 2.74
CA TYR A 291 9.44 14.85 3.87
C TYR A 291 10.24 14.22 5.01
N ALA A 292 10.96 13.13 4.71
CA ALA A 292 11.86 12.47 5.65
C ALA A 292 13.15 12.07 4.91
N ALA A 293 14.30 12.51 5.42
CA ALA A 293 15.60 12.13 4.84
C ALA A 293 16.00 10.72 5.31
N GLU A 294 16.83 10.01 4.54
CA GLU A 294 17.37 8.67 4.90
C GLU A 294 17.92 8.63 6.33
N SER A 295 18.69 9.66 6.71
CA SER A 295 19.28 9.77 8.05
C SER A 295 18.26 9.85 9.20
N MET A 296 17.00 10.20 8.91
CA MET A 296 15.92 10.30 9.89
C MET A 296 15.18 8.97 10.08
N LEU A 297 15.29 8.04 9.13
CA LEU A 297 14.58 6.75 9.16
C LEU A 297 15.17 5.74 10.16
N GLY A 298 16.33 6.04 10.75
CA GLY A 298 16.97 5.19 11.74
C GLY A 298 17.97 4.18 11.16
N PHE A 299 18.49 4.42 9.95
CA PHE A 299 19.59 3.62 9.38
C PHE A 299 20.95 3.91 10.03
N GLY A 300 21.06 4.91 10.90
CA GLY A 300 22.31 5.24 11.60
C GLY A 300 23.40 5.72 10.64
N GLN A 301 24.50 4.95 10.55
CA GLN A 301 25.65 5.27 9.68
C GLN A 301 25.64 4.51 8.34
N PHE A 302 24.65 3.64 8.14
CA PHE A 302 24.52 2.87 6.91
C PHE A 302 23.89 3.77 5.85
N MET A 303 24.61 4.01 4.77
CA MET A 303 24.22 4.89 3.67
C MET A 303 23.97 4.07 2.40
N GLY A 304 23.28 4.66 1.43
CA GLY A 304 22.96 4.00 0.17
C GLY A 304 21.87 2.97 0.33
N ASN A 305 20.91 3.24 1.22
CA ASN A 305 19.68 2.47 1.30
C ASN A 305 18.73 2.92 0.20
N ASP A 306 17.89 1.99 -0.21
CA ASP A 306 16.90 2.16 -1.26
C ASP A 306 15.57 1.56 -0.79
N LEU A 307 14.50 2.33 -0.94
CA LEU A 307 13.18 1.96 -0.45
C LEU A 307 12.35 1.40 -1.59
N ASP A 308 11.99 0.13 -1.47
CA ASP A 308 11.30 -0.65 -2.50
C ASP A 308 9.79 -0.74 -2.28
N ALA A 309 9.33 -0.41 -1.08
CA ALA A 309 7.91 -0.24 -0.78
C ALA A 309 7.73 0.78 0.33
N LEU A 310 6.61 1.51 0.32
CA LEU A 310 6.39 2.65 1.21
C LEU A 310 4.91 2.80 1.59
N VAL A 311 4.65 2.97 2.89
CA VAL A 311 3.36 3.44 3.42
C VAL A 311 3.64 4.50 4.48
N VAL A 312 3.10 5.70 4.27
CA VAL A 312 3.23 6.81 5.22
C VAL A 312 1.92 7.01 5.97
N PHE A 313 1.99 7.04 7.30
CA PHE A 313 0.92 7.51 8.17
C PHE A 313 1.32 8.87 8.75
N ASP A 314 0.62 9.91 8.31
CA ASP A 314 0.89 11.31 8.59
C ASP A 314 -0.19 11.86 9.54
N ASN A 315 0.23 12.68 10.51
CA ASN A 315 -0.64 13.37 11.44
C ASN A 315 -1.53 14.44 10.77
N GLY A 316 -1.23 14.80 9.52
CA GLY A 316 -1.99 15.73 8.70
C GLY A 316 -1.34 17.10 8.52
N ASP A 317 -0.21 17.39 9.16
CA ASP A 317 0.52 18.65 9.00
C ASP A 317 1.46 18.68 7.78
N GLY A 318 1.81 17.52 7.23
CA GLY A 318 2.66 17.39 6.04
C GLY A 318 4.13 17.65 6.33
N GLN A 319 4.55 17.51 7.58
CA GLN A 319 5.93 17.57 8.03
C GLN A 319 6.23 16.29 8.79
N TYR A 320 7.35 15.64 8.49
CA TYR A 320 7.72 14.46 9.26
C TYR A 320 8.11 14.87 10.69
N LEU A 321 7.33 14.37 11.65
CA LEU A 321 7.54 14.47 13.08
C LEU A 321 7.91 13.08 13.62
N PRO A 322 9.21 12.81 13.87
CA PRO A 322 9.66 11.52 14.37
C PRO A 322 8.92 11.07 15.63
N GLY A 323 8.43 9.82 15.62
CA GLY A 323 7.67 9.22 16.72
C GLY A 323 6.23 9.71 16.85
N THR A 324 5.80 10.64 16.01
CA THR A 324 4.38 10.99 15.80
C THR A 324 3.88 10.38 14.52
N ASP A 325 4.57 10.66 13.41
CA ASP A 325 4.30 10.03 12.12
C ASP A 325 4.93 8.64 12.08
N ILE A 326 4.34 7.76 11.25
CA ILE A 326 4.79 6.38 11.11
C ILE A 326 5.13 6.14 9.65
N ILE A 327 6.35 5.69 9.40
CA ILE A 327 6.79 5.29 8.07
C ILE A 327 7.00 3.78 8.10
N VAL A 328 6.29 3.09 7.21
CA VAL A 328 6.42 1.65 6.99
C VAL A 328 7.01 1.43 5.60
N PHE A 329 8.02 0.57 5.48
CA PHE A 329 8.73 0.39 4.21
C PHE A 329 9.37 -1.00 4.07
N SER A 330 9.83 -1.34 2.87
CA SER A 330 10.79 -2.42 2.61
C SER A 330 12.07 -1.85 1.99
N LEU A 331 13.12 -2.66 1.90
CA LEU A 331 14.41 -2.26 1.34
C LEU A 331 14.72 -3.03 0.06
N ALA A 332 15.26 -2.34 -0.94
CA ALA A 332 15.68 -2.99 -2.17
C ALA A 332 16.97 -3.80 -1.94
N PRO A 333 17.19 -4.90 -2.70
CA PRO A 333 18.44 -5.65 -2.70
C PRO A 333 19.64 -4.73 -2.93
N GLY A 334 20.68 -4.89 -2.09
CA GLY A 334 21.88 -4.05 -2.15
C GLY A 334 21.86 -2.83 -1.21
N SER A 335 20.72 -2.54 -0.56
CA SER A 335 20.63 -1.54 0.50
C SER A 335 21.66 -1.77 1.61
N GLY A 336 22.34 -0.70 2.04
CA GLY A 336 23.42 -0.78 3.02
C GLY A 336 23.04 -1.31 4.41
N PHE A 337 21.76 -1.22 4.79
CA PHE A 337 21.22 -1.70 6.06
C PHE A 337 20.80 -3.18 6.04
N LEU A 338 20.79 -3.84 4.88
CA LEU A 338 20.52 -5.29 4.82
C LEU A 338 21.58 -6.07 5.61
N GLY A 339 21.17 -7.16 6.24
CA GLY A 339 22.04 -7.95 7.09
C GLY A 339 22.28 -7.39 8.50
N GLN A 340 21.83 -6.15 8.79
CA GLN A 340 21.89 -5.60 10.14
C GLN A 340 20.82 -6.20 11.05
N THR A 341 21.07 -6.20 12.35
CA THR A 341 20.08 -6.61 13.35
C THR A 341 19.07 -5.49 13.60
N ASP A 342 17.78 -5.79 13.48
CA ASP A 342 16.71 -4.85 13.74
C ASP A 342 16.53 -4.56 15.24
N SER A 343 15.91 -3.43 15.55
CA SER A 343 15.78 -2.94 16.93
C SER A 343 14.62 -3.56 17.72
N LEU A 344 13.62 -4.12 17.04
CA LEU A 344 12.37 -4.55 17.63
C LEU A 344 12.34 -6.06 17.91
N LEU A 345 12.72 -6.87 16.93
CA LEU A 345 12.74 -8.34 17.02
C LEU A 345 14.14 -8.91 17.28
N GLY A 346 15.19 -8.11 17.02
CA GLY A 346 16.58 -8.57 17.13
C GLY A 346 16.96 -9.57 16.04
N TRP A 347 16.27 -9.56 14.91
CA TRP A 347 16.50 -10.42 13.76
C TRP A 347 17.28 -9.66 12.69
N THR A 348 17.97 -10.41 11.83
CA THR A 348 18.66 -9.83 10.68
C THR A 348 17.64 -9.30 9.67
N VAL A 349 17.80 -8.08 9.16
CA VAL A 349 16.94 -7.48 8.12
C VAL A 349 17.23 -8.09 6.74
N SER A 350 16.17 -8.40 5.99
CA SER A 350 16.17 -8.86 4.59
C SER A 350 15.26 -7.97 3.72
N PRO A 351 15.44 -7.95 2.39
CA PRO A 351 14.68 -7.10 1.46
C PRO A 351 13.16 -7.19 1.60
N GLY A 352 12.63 -8.41 1.69
CA GLY A 352 11.19 -8.63 1.82
C GLY A 352 10.57 -8.36 3.20
N ASP A 353 11.33 -7.82 4.16
CA ASP A 353 10.77 -7.46 5.47
C ASP A 353 9.96 -6.16 5.38
N ILE A 354 8.87 -6.10 6.16
CA ILE A 354 8.15 -4.87 6.41
C ILE A 354 8.76 -4.23 7.65
N LEU A 355 9.38 -3.08 7.45
CA LEU A 355 10.13 -2.31 8.42
C LEU A 355 9.35 -1.08 8.85
N VAL A 356 9.69 -0.57 10.04
CA VAL A 356 9.27 0.75 10.50
C VAL A 356 10.48 1.61 10.82
N ASP A 357 10.33 2.93 10.67
CA ASP A 357 11.38 3.88 11.05
C ASP A 357 11.80 3.72 12.52
N GLY A 358 13.02 4.14 12.83
CA GLY A 358 13.61 3.92 14.14
C GLY A 358 12.85 4.56 15.30
N TRP A 359 12.13 5.66 15.06
CA TRP A 359 11.34 6.31 16.10
C TRP A 359 10.03 5.58 16.37
N THR A 360 9.38 5.09 15.31
CA THR A 360 8.25 4.16 15.44
C THR A 360 8.68 2.88 16.15
N ALA A 361 9.82 2.30 15.80
CA ALA A 361 10.34 1.11 16.47
C ALA A 361 10.51 1.34 17.99
N MET A 362 11.06 2.48 18.40
CA MET A 362 11.14 2.86 19.82
C MET A 362 9.77 2.99 20.48
N ALA A 363 8.80 3.59 19.80
CA ALA A 363 7.44 3.70 20.30
C ALA A 363 6.77 2.33 20.49
N LEU A 364 7.18 1.33 19.70
CA LEU A 364 6.75 -0.06 19.82
C LEU A 364 7.58 -0.88 20.83
N GLY A 365 8.57 -0.28 21.48
CA GLY A 365 9.33 -0.88 22.58
C GLY A 365 10.78 -1.24 22.26
N ALA A 366 11.31 -0.85 21.10
CA ALA A 366 12.72 -1.02 20.78
C ALA A 366 13.62 -0.22 21.75
N ALA A 367 14.84 -0.71 21.99
CA ALA A 367 15.78 -0.09 22.92
C ALA A 367 16.55 1.10 22.32
N ASN A 368 16.61 1.21 21.00
CA ASN A 368 17.35 2.23 20.26
C ASN A 368 16.54 2.73 19.04
N PRO A 369 16.81 3.96 18.55
CA PRO A 369 16.12 4.54 17.38
C PRO A 369 16.71 4.02 16.07
N THR A 370 16.85 2.69 15.92
CA THR A 370 17.19 2.08 14.65
C THR A 370 15.99 1.36 14.06
N VAL A 371 16.00 1.15 12.75
CA VAL A 371 14.91 0.47 12.02
C VAL A 371 14.53 -0.84 12.70
N GLY A 372 13.22 -1.09 12.77
CA GLY A 372 12.65 -2.29 13.39
C GLY A 372 11.83 -3.10 12.40
N ILE A 373 11.90 -4.44 12.48
CA ILE A 373 11.07 -5.34 11.68
C ILE A 373 9.67 -5.39 12.30
N LEU A 374 8.67 -4.87 11.57
CA LEU A 374 7.27 -4.95 11.96
C LEU A 374 6.68 -6.32 11.61
N HIS A 375 6.90 -6.77 10.37
CA HIS A 375 6.54 -8.11 9.90
C HIS A 375 7.66 -8.68 9.04
N THR A 376 7.94 -9.97 9.20
CA THR A 376 9.04 -10.59 8.47
C THR A 376 8.59 -11.04 7.10
N ALA A 377 9.52 -11.11 6.13
CA ALA A 377 9.25 -11.63 4.79
C ALA A 377 8.60 -13.03 4.83
N GLU A 378 9.04 -13.90 5.73
CA GLU A 378 8.50 -15.25 5.88
C GLU A 378 7.04 -15.24 6.35
N SER A 379 6.62 -14.24 7.12
CA SER A 379 5.23 -14.06 7.51
C SER A 379 4.34 -13.68 6.32
N LEU A 380 4.91 -13.13 5.25
CA LEU A 380 4.25 -12.89 3.98
C LEU A 380 4.24 -14.11 3.06
N GLY A 381 4.95 -15.18 3.42
CA GLY A 381 5.15 -16.33 2.55
C GLY A 381 6.32 -16.17 1.58
N LEU A 382 7.26 -15.26 1.87
CA LEU A 382 8.48 -15.04 1.09
C LEU A 382 9.66 -15.82 1.68
N ARG A 383 10.63 -16.17 0.83
CA ARG A 383 11.83 -16.87 1.25
C ARG A 383 12.94 -15.89 1.59
N THR A 384 13.75 -16.26 2.56
CA THR A 384 14.94 -15.49 2.93
C THR A 384 16.13 -16.40 3.24
N MET A 385 17.33 -15.85 3.25
CA MET A 385 18.54 -16.48 3.75
C MET A 385 18.38 -16.91 5.21
N ARG A 386 17.56 -16.23 6.01
CA ARG A 386 17.21 -16.68 7.37
C ARG A 386 16.45 -18.00 7.36
N SER A 387 15.63 -18.24 6.34
CA SER A 387 14.93 -19.50 6.10
C SER A 387 15.79 -20.59 5.43
N GLY A 388 17.07 -20.31 5.16
CA GLY A 388 18.03 -21.28 4.63
C GLY A 388 18.10 -21.35 3.10
N VAL A 389 17.53 -20.39 2.38
CA VAL A 389 17.69 -20.28 0.92
C VAL A 389 18.91 -19.44 0.53
N GLN A 390 19.31 -19.49 -0.74
CA GLN A 390 20.52 -18.82 -1.23
C GLN A 390 20.30 -17.36 -1.63
N SER A 391 19.05 -16.94 -1.83
CA SER A 391 18.67 -15.58 -2.22
C SER A 391 17.41 -15.20 -1.46
N ASP A 392 17.34 -13.95 -1.01
CA ASP A 392 16.12 -13.38 -0.48
C ASP A 392 15.13 -13.12 -1.62
N ASP A 393 13.85 -13.32 -1.35
CA ASP A 393 12.76 -12.75 -2.13
C ASP A 393 12.56 -11.28 -1.66
N ASN A 394 12.09 -10.42 -2.57
CA ASN A 394 12.01 -8.97 -2.38
C ASN A 394 10.56 -8.47 -2.50
N LEU A 395 10.24 -7.40 -1.76
CA LEU A 395 8.96 -6.69 -1.82
C LEU A 395 9.10 -5.41 -2.63
N ASN A 396 8.38 -5.32 -3.74
CA ASN A 396 8.44 -4.18 -4.66
C ASN A 396 7.25 -3.21 -4.52
N ALA A 397 6.21 -3.61 -3.79
CA ALA A 397 5.13 -2.71 -3.43
C ALA A 397 4.43 -3.16 -2.16
N LEU A 398 3.85 -2.22 -1.42
CA LEU A 398 3.18 -2.47 -0.15
C LEU A 398 2.02 -1.51 0.03
N ASP A 399 0.88 -2.06 0.46
CA ASP A 399 -0.18 -1.30 1.07
C ASP A 399 -0.72 -1.98 2.35
N ILE A 400 -1.03 -1.17 3.37
CA ILE A 400 -1.60 -1.63 4.64
C ILE A 400 -3.02 -1.06 4.78
N PRO A 401 -4.07 -1.83 4.47
CA PRO A 401 -5.44 -1.33 4.40
C PRO A 401 -5.93 -0.79 5.74
N GLU A 402 -6.81 0.22 5.65
CA GLU A 402 -7.53 0.69 6.83
C GLU A 402 -8.35 -0.46 7.47
N PRO A 403 -8.47 -0.50 8.81
CA PRO A 403 -9.27 -1.53 9.49
C PRO A 403 -10.72 -1.64 8.98
N ALA A 404 -11.31 -0.53 8.51
CA ALA A 404 -12.65 -0.51 7.94
C ALA A 404 -12.74 -1.15 6.54
N THR A 405 -11.67 -1.03 5.73
CA THR A 405 -11.58 -1.64 4.40
C THR A 405 -11.56 -3.15 4.49
N LEU A 406 -10.87 -3.70 5.50
CA LEU A 406 -10.88 -5.13 5.82
C LEU A 406 -12.28 -5.67 6.09
N LEU A 407 -13.09 -4.94 6.87
CA LEU A 407 -14.46 -5.36 7.18
C LEU A 407 -15.32 -5.46 5.91
N LEU A 408 -15.21 -4.47 5.01
CA LEU A 408 -15.97 -4.44 3.77
C LEU A 408 -15.52 -5.52 2.78
N LEU A 409 -14.22 -5.73 2.62
CA LEU A 409 -13.66 -6.80 1.77
C LEU A 409 -14.05 -8.18 2.28
N THR A 410 -13.97 -8.41 3.60
CA THR A 410 -14.33 -9.69 4.21
C THR A 410 -15.82 -10.01 3.98
N ILE A 411 -16.69 -9.01 4.14
CA ILE A 411 -18.13 -9.15 3.87
C ILE A 411 -18.37 -9.41 2.37
N GLY A 412 -17.67 -8.70 1.48
CA GLY A 412 -17.75 -8.90 0.03
C GLY A 412 -17.38 -10.32 -0.40
N SER A 413 -16.23 -10.82 0.06
CA SER A 413 -15.75 -12.17 -0.22
C SER A 413 -16.68 -13.26 0.34
N LEU A 414 -17.28 -13.05 1.52
CA LEU A 414 -18.28 -13.96 2.09
C LEU A 414 -19.57 -14.02 1.28
N ILE A 415 -20.01 -12.89 0.71
CA ILE A 415 -21.20 -12.84 -0.15
C ILE A 415 -20.93 -13.50 -1.51
N LEU A 416 -19.76 -13.27 -2.09
CA LEU A 416 -19.35 -13.84 -3.39
C LEU A 416 -19.18 -15.36 -3.33
N THR A 417 -18.60 -15.88 -2.24
CA THR A 417 -18.46 -17.34 -2.04
C THR A 417 -19.79 -18.05 -1.79
N ARG A 418 -20.79 -17.38 -1.17
CA ARG A 418 -22.12 -17.95 -0.96
C ARG A 418 -22.95 -18.09 -2.24
N LYS A 419 -22.72 -17.29 -3.27
CA LYS A 419 -23.48 -17.38 -4.54
C LYS A 419 -23.17 -18.63 -5.38
N ARG A 420 -22.12 -19.40 -5.06
CA ARG A 420 -21.71 -20.58 -5.85
C ARG A 420 -22.34 -21.91 -5.43
N LYS A 421 -23.26 -21.94 -4.44
CA LYS A 421 -23.91 -23.19 -3.97
C LYS A 421 -25.37 -23.40 -4.40
N CYS A 422 -25.86 -22.66 -5.38
CA CYS A 422 -27.17 -22.90 -6.00
C CYS A 422 -26.98 -23.27 -7.48
N ALA A 423 -26.57 -24.51 -7.73
CA ALA A 423 -26.71 -25.18 -9.01
C ALA A 423 -27.06 -26.65 -8.75
#